data_AF-A0A8J5V0Q9-F1
#
_entry.id   AF-A0A8J5V0Q9-F1
#
_cell.length_a   1.000
_cell.length_b   1.000
_cell.length_c   1.000
_cell.angle_alpha   90.00
_cell.angle_beta   90.00
_cell.angle_gamma   90.00
#
_symmetry.space_group_name_H-M   'P 1'
#
loop_
_entity.id
_entity.type
_entity.pdbx_description
1 polymer ?
#
loop_
_entity_poly.entity_id
_entity_poly.type
_entity_poly.pdbx_seq_one_letter_code
_entity_poly.pdbx_strand_id
1 'polypeptide(L)'
;MMDIKQQVIDRFNELLGTDLKNLNKMAQFHEQLQLEKRQIEESLTMASTEAPSKIKAAVANVELIKTDIESSIEMSEKLQQSITESIQHLPVVQYDDALFAHLVDEALAFERDLRENLFYPPNQPATVSVLTQAQSFVKWINMEKKYATEKMDAILSAQSAWERITVTNVEDMKVTECAEAFLTLLTTMNERYSHLPQPGHRLQFLELQLELIDDWRVRLLQLLHQSCEDPLNSLIPNILNSVNYVLNVLMEWGVTVHFLQLHYFKKRCEAADQATDLGLDFLEDSAEESGTVFDDAVALLKRLEKELLEEISDSVALEVKARSRPYRTDKWFTMQNDKEVAYLSVTPSGCVMFEELGSRLHVMNEVLSLPLFNQAWRNVASQLDQYLFEGVILENQFNAGGSIQLKYDITRNLFPLFGLYTNKPESYFPLLRESCLLLNMLLGSVMLLMEVLEGDNEEAAKEVLADVGVFSLPPSSALLVLKARTDVAMQ
;
A
#
# COMPACT_ATOMS: atom_id res chain seq x y z
N MET A 1 -25.66 -37.91 -4.04
CA MET A 1 -26.88 -38.47 -3.44
C MET A 1 -27.81 -37.28 -3.24
N MET A 2 -28.96 -37.23 -3.91
CA MET A 2 -29.84 -36.05 -3.91
C MET A 2 -30.42 -35.85 -2.51
N ASP A 3 -30.42 -34.62 -1.99
CA ASP A 3 -30.97 -34.30 -0.66
C ASP A 3 -32.45 -34.73 -0.61
N ILE A 4 -32.82 -35.51 0.42
CA ILE A 4 -34.19 -36.01 0.64
C ILE A 4 -35.18 -34.85 0.71
N LYS A 5 -34.73 -33.71 1.27
CA LYS A 5 -35.53 -32.50 1.32
C LYS A 5 -35.87 -31.98 -0.07
N GLN A 6 -34.91 -32.02 -1.00
CA GLN A 6 -35.12 -31.58 -2.37
C GLN A 6 -36.08 -32.52 -3.12
N GLN A 7 -35.98 -33.83 -2.94
CA GLN A 7 -36.89 -34.80 -3.56
C GLN A 7 -38.35 -34.64 -3.10
N VAL A 8 -38.56 -34.34 -1.82
CA VAL A 8 -39.91 -34.09 -1.28
C VAL A 8 -40.47 -32.78 -1.83
N ILE A 9 -39.65 -31.74 -1.96
CA ILE A 9 -40.05 -30.45 -2.56
C ILE A 9 -40.40 -30.64 -4.04
N ASP A 10 -39.62 -31.41 -4.79
CA ASP A 10 -39.88 -31.66 -6.21
C ASP A 10 -41.19 -32.45 -6.41
N ARG A 11 -41.42 -33.52 -5.61
CA ARG A 11 -42.69 -34.26 -5.58
C ARG A 11 -43.89 -33.39 -5.20
N PHE A 12 -43.70 -32.50 -4.23
CA PHE A 12 -44.72 -31.55 -3.77
C PHE A 12 -45.12 -30.58 -4.88
N ASN A 13 -44.12 -30.05 -5.60
CA ASN A 13 -44.31 -29.14 -6.72
C ASN A 13 -44.99 -29.83 -7.93
N GLU A 14 -44.66 -31.09 -8.21
CA GLU A 14 -45.35 -31.90 -9.24
C GLU A 14 -46.82 -32.16 -8.90
N LEU A 15 -47.14 -32.40 -7.64
CA LEU A 15 -48.50 -32.76 -7.19
C LEU A 15 -49.47 -31.57 -7.16
N LEU A 16 -48.96 -30.38 -6.83
CA LEU A 16 -49.75 -29.14 -6.84
C LEU A 16 -49.85 -28.55 -8.25
N GLY A 17 -48.75 -28.57 -9.02
CA GLY A 17 -48.68 -27.88 -10.31
C GLY A 17 -49.09 -26.40 -10.17
N THR A 18 -49.75 -25.85 -11.19
CA THR A 18 -50.24 -24.45 -11.20
C THR A 18 -51.74 -24.30 -10.86
N ASP A 19 -52.45 -25.40 -10.59
CA ASP A 19 -53.91 -25.40 -10.34
C ASP A 19 -54.24 -25.57 -8.85
N LEU A 20 -54.85 -24.54 -8.25
CA LEU A 20 -55.29 -24.49 -6.86
C LEU A 20 -56.28 -25.60 -6.47
N LYS A 21 -56.99 -26.21 -7.43
CA LYS A 21 -57.87 -27.36 -7.13
C LYS A 21 -57.12 -28.59 -6.67
N ASN A 22 -55.82 -28.70 -6.95
CA ASN A 22 -54.98 -29.82 -6.50
C ASN A 22 -54.65 -29.79 -5.00
N LEU A 23 -55.00 -28.70 -4.27
CA LEU A 23 -54.87 -28.64 -2.81
C LEU A 23 -55.67 -29.73 -2.10
N ASN A 24 -56.73 -30.25 -2.71
CA ASN A 24 -57.49 -31.38 -2.16
C ASN A 24 -56.66 -32.68 -2.05
N LYS A 25 -55.56 -32.81 -2.81
CA LYS A 25 -54.64 -33.95 -2.77
C LYS A 25 -53.59 -33.83 -1.66
N MET A 26 -53.51 -32.68 -0.97
CA MET A 26 -52.53 -32.42 0.09
C MET A 26 -52.71 -33.33 1.31
N ALA A 27 -53.96 -33.62 1.68
CA ALA A 27 -54.25 -34.52 2.80
C ALA A 27 -53.73 -35.94 2.50
N GLN A 28 -53.95 -36.41 1.26
CA GLN A 28 -53.48 -37.72 0.81
C GLN A 28 -51.95 -37.78 0.68
N PHE A 29 -51.32 -36.71 0.19
CA PHE A 29 -49.86 -36.62 0.11
C PHE A 29 -49.21 -36.60 1.50
N HIS A 30 -49.82 -35.89 2.46
CA HIS A 30 -49.36 -35.89 3.85
C HIS A 30 -49.48 -37.27 4.49
N GLU A 31 -50.61 -37.97 4.29
CA GLU A 31 -50.77 -39.36 4.75
C GLU A 31 -49.72 -40.30 4.15
N GLN A 32 -49.39 -40.13 2.87
CA GLN A 32 -48.39 -40.94 2.18
C GLN A 32 -46.97 -40.69 2.71
N LEU A 33 -46.59 -39.43 2.93
CA LEU A 33 -45.32 -39.09 3.57
C LEU A 33 -45.24 -39.60 5.02
N GLN A 34 -46.35 -39.57 5.76
CA GLN A 34 -46.39 -40.14 7.11
C GLN A 34 -46.28 -41.67 7.11
N LEU A 35 -46.81 -42.35 6.09
CA LEU A 35 -46.67 -43.79 5.94
C LEU A 35 -45.24 -44.16 5.53
N GLU A 36 -44.64 -43.45 4.58
CA GLU A 36 -43.23 -43.65 4.19
C GLU A 36 -42.30 -43.38 5.40
N LYS A 37 -42.56 -42.31 6.17
CA LYS A 37 -41.85 -42.05 7.43
C LYS A 37 -41.99 -43.22 8.41
N ARG A 38 -43.22 -43.71 8.64
CA ARG A 38 -43.45 -44.87 9.53
C ARG A 38 -42.76 -46.14 9.03
N GLN A 39 -42.75 -46.39 7.72
CA GLN A 39 -42.07 -47.54 7.13
C GLN A 39 -40.55 -47.43 7.24
N ILE A 40 -39.99 -46.22 7.12
CA ILE A 40 -38.56 -45.97 7.36
C ILE A 40 -38.24 -46.13 8.84
N GLU A 41 -39.08 -45.65 9.74
CA GLU A 41 -38.95 -45.83 11.20
C GLU A 41 -39.08 -47.32 11.60
N GLU A 42 -40.01 -48.06 11.01
CA GLU A 42 -40.17 -49.51 11.15
C GLU A 42 -38.99 -50.28 10.55
N SER A 43 -38.46 -49.83 9.41
CA SER A 43 -37.26 -50.40 8.80
C SER A 43 -35.98 -50.08 9.59
N LEU A 44 -35.92 -48.92 10.25
CA LEU A 44 -34.82 -48.53 11.14
C LEU A 44 -34.87 -49.32 12.46
N THR A 45 -36.07 -49.59 12.96
CA THR A 45 -36.30 -50.43 14.14
C THR A 45 -36.15 -51.93 13.83
N MET A 46 -36.38 -52.38 12.58
CA MET A 46 -36.13 -53.77 12.15
C MET A 46 -34.68 -54.01 11.69
N ALA A 47 -33.98 -53.02 11.16
CA ALA A 47 -32.53 -53.05 10.91
C ALA A 47 -31.69 -52.91 12.21
N SER A 48 -32.37 -52.84 13.35
CA SER A 48 -31.81 -52.83 14.70
C SER A 48 -31.39 -54.24 15.15
N THR A 49 -30.35 -54.78 14.52
CA THR A 49 -29.52 -55.82 15.15
C THR A 49 -28.01 -55.58 14.97
N GLU A 50 -27.55 -54.78 14.01
CA GLU A 50 -26.11 -54.46 13.85
C GLU A 50 -25.76 -52.95 13.86
N ALA A 51 -26.71 -52.05 13.62
CA ALA A 51 -26.48 -50.59 13.61
C ALA A 51 -26.51 -49.88 14.99
N PRO A 52 -27.28 -50.32 16.03
CA PRO A 52 -27.36 -49.59 17.30
C PRO A 52 -26.07 -49.65 18.12
N SER A 53 -25.25 -50.70 17.95
CA SER A 53 -24.00 -50.87 18.71
C SER A 53 -22.95 -49.85 18.30
N LYS A 54 -22.82 -49.55 17.00
CA LYS A 54 -21.88 -48.55 16.49
C LYS A 54 -22.30 -47.12 16.83
N ILE A 55 -23.61 -46.82 16.79
CA ILE A 55 -24.13 -45.51 17.19
C ILE A 55 -24.06 -45.34 18.71
N LYS A 56 -24.41 -46.36 19.51
CA LYS A 56 -24.17 -46.32 20.96
C LYS A 56 -22.69 -46.22 21.31
N ALA A 57 -21.82 -46.92 20.59
CA ALA A 57 -20.37 -46.82 20.78
C ALA A 57 -19.85 -45.44 20.37
N ALA A 58 -20.38 -44.85 19.30
CA ALA A 58 -20.03 -43.49 18.89
C ALA A 58 -20.52 -42.44 19.90
N VAL A 59 -21.75 -42.56 20.41
CA VAL A 59 -22.30 -41.68 21.46
C VAL A 59 -21.52 -41.86 22.76
N ALA A 60 -21.22 -43.09 23.16
CA ALA A 60 -20.39 -43.37 24.34
C ALA A 60 -18.97 -42.84 24.16
N ASN A 61 -18.38 -42.93 22.97
CA ASN A 61 -17.09 -42.33 22.66
C ASN A 61 -17.14 -40.80 22.68
N VAL A 62 -18.23 -40.18 22.20
CA VAL A 62 -18.42 -38.72 22.28
C VAL A 62 -18.61 -38.27 23.71
N GLU A 63 -19.35 -39.02 24.53
CA GLU A 63 -19.45 -38.75 25.98
C GLU A 63 -18.12 -38.94 26.70
N LEU A 64 -17.34 -39.96 26.33
CA LEU A 64 -16.00 -40.18 26.87
C LEU A 64 -15.06 -39.03 26.49
N ILE A 65 -15.01 -38.66 25.21
CA ILE A 65 -14.23 -37.51 24.70
C ILE A 65 -14.68 -36.22 25.39
N LYS A 66 -15.99 -36.01 25.59
CA LYS A 66 -16.51 -34.86 26.32
C LYS A 66 -16.01 -34.85 27.76
N THR A 67 -16.03 -35.99 28.44
CA THR A 67 -15.55 -36.13 29.82
C THR A 67 -14.04 -35.91 29.92
N ASP A 68 -13.28 -36.41 28.94
CA ASP A 68 -11.83 -36.21 28.84
C ASP A 68 -11.50 -34.72 28.60
N ILE A 69 -12.25 -34.04 27.73
CA ILE A 69 -12.14 -32.59 27.50
C ILE A 69 -12.47 -31.82 28.77
N GLU A 70 -13.57 -32.14 29.46
CA GLU A 70 -13.95 -31.51 30.74
C GLU A 70 -12.87 -31.71 31.81
N SER A 71 -12.29 -32.91 31.90
CA SER A 71 -11.18 -33.19 32.81
C SER A 71 -9.90 -32.45 32.43
N SER A 72 -9.59 -32.31 31.15
CA SER A 72 -8.44 -31.52 30.68
C SER A 72 -8.62 -30.03 30.95
N ILE A 73 -9.83 -29.50 30.79
CA ILE A 73 -10.17 -28.11 31.15
C ILE A 73 -9.98 -27.91 32.65
N GLU A 74 -10.53 -28.80 33.49
CA GLU A 74 -10.40 -28.69 34.95
C GLU A 74 -8.93 -28.77 35.42
N MET A 75 -8.13 -29.64 34.78
CA MET A 75 -6.70 -29.74 35.06
C MET A 75 -5.95 -28.47 34.64
N SER A 76 -6.31 -27.89 33.49
CA SER A 76 -5.77 -26.63 32.99
C SER A 76 -6.12 -25.45 33.90
N GLU A 77 -7.36 -25.36 34.38
CA GLU A 77 -7.80 -24.34 35.35
C GLU A 77 -7.05 -24.44 36.68
N LYS A 78 -6.88 -25.66 37.21
CA LYS A 78 -6.08 -25.90 38.45
C LYS A 78 -4.62 -25.51 38.27
N LEU A 79 -4.02 -25.88 37.13
CA LEU A 79 -2.64 -25.52 36.81
C LEU A 79 -2.49 -24.00 36.70
N GLN A 80 -3.43 -23.33 36.02
CA GLN A 80 -3.47 -21.88 35.91
C GLN A 80 -3.59 -21.21 37.28
N GLN A 81 -4.46 -21.70 38.15
CA GLN A 81 -4.61 -21.15 39.49
C GLN A 81 -3.31 -21.28 40.28
N SER A 82 -2.65 -22.44 40.22
CA SER A 82 -1.36 -22.67 40.86
C SER A 82 -0.24 -21.77 40.30
N ILE A 83 -0.24 -21.52 38.99
CA ILE A 83 0.71 -20.59 38.34
C ILE A 83 0.42 -19.15 38.80
N THR A 84 -0.86 -18.76 38.81
CA THR A 84 -1.31 -17.42 39.24
C THR A 84 -0.87 -17.13 40.67
N GLU A 85 -1.11 -18.07 41.57
CA GLU A 85 -0.69 -17.99 42.98
C GLU A 85 0.84 -17.94 43.10
N SER A 86 1.56 -18.78 42.35
CA SER A 86 3.03 -18.80 42.37
C SER A 86 3.64 -17.48 41.92
N ILE A 87 3.11 -16.88 40.86
CA ILE A 87 3.61 -15.60 40.30
C ILE A 87 3.25 -14.41 41.21
N GLN A 88 2.06 -14.41 41.84
CA GLN A 88 1.70 -13.37 42.83
C GLN A 88 2.65 -13.33 44.04
N HIS A 89 3.28 -14.47 44.37
CA HIS A 89 4.21 -14.60 45.48
C HIS A 89 5.69 -14.38 45.12
N LEU A 90 5.99 -13.77 43.97
CA LEU A 90 7.35 -13.47 43.51
C LEU A 90 7.72 -11.97 43.59
N PRO A 91 7.85 -11.35 44.78
CA PRO A 91 8.29 -9.96 44.93
C PRO A 91 9.68 -9.69 44.34
N VAL A 92 10.54 -10.72 44.24
CA VAL A 92 11.91 -10.61 43.69
C VAL A 92 11.90 -10.24 42.20
N VAL A 93 10.88 -10.67 41.45
CA VAL A 93 10.72 -10.41 40.01
C VAL A 93 10.35 -8.95 39.73
N GLN A 94 9.79 -8.23 40.72
CA GLN A 94 9.52 -6.80 40.57
C GLN A 94 10.79 -5.95 40.46
N TYR A 95 11.94 -6.42 40.94
CA TYR A 95 13.18 -5.61 41.00
C TYR A 95 14.27 -6.04 40.00
N ASP A 96 14.11 -7.17 39.34
CA ASP A 96 15.04 -7.67 38.32
C ASP A 96 14.34 -7.67 36.95
N ASP A 97 14.82 -6.82 36.03
CA ASP A 97 14.25 -6.67 34.69
C ASP A 97 14.46 -7.93 33.82
N ALA A 98 15.60 -8.62 33.96
CA ALA A 98 15.87 -9.82 33.18
C ALA A 98 14.98 -10.98 33.64
N LEU A 99 14.83 -11.14 34.96
CA LEU A 99 13.93 -12.15 35.52
C LEU A 99 12.47 -11.86 35.16
N PHE A 100 12.08 -10.59 35.14
CA PHE A 100 10.74 -10.18 34.71
C PHE A 100 10.51 -10.46 33.21
N ALA A 101 11.46 -10.13 32.35
CA ALA A 101 11.38 -10.44 30.91
C ALA A 101 11.20 -11.95 30.67
N HIS A 102 12.01 -12.78 31.32
CA HIS A 102 11.88 -14.25 31.23
C HIS A 102 10.51 -14.75 31.71
N LEU A 103 9.98 -14.18 32.80
CA LEU A 103 8.64 -14.51 33.27
C LEU A 103 7.55 -14.15 32.24
N VAL A 104 7.67 -12.97 31.61
CA VAL A 104 6.74 -12.55 30.56
C VAL A 104 6.83 -13.51 29.36
N ASP A 105 8.03 -13.83 28.89
CA ASP A 105 8.24 -14.74 27.76
C ASP A 105 7.60 -16.11 28.03
N GLU A 106 7.86 -16.70 29.20
CA GLU A 106 7.34 -18.01 29.57
C GLU A 106 5.81 -17.98 29.72
N ALA A 107 5.25 -16.92 30.32
CA ALA A 107 3.80 -16.78 30.47
C ALA A 107 3.08 -16.62 29.13
N LEU A 108 3.64 -15.83 28.20
CA LEU A 108 3.08 -15.68 26.85
C LEU A 108 3.20 -16.97 26.04
N ALA A 109 4.34 -17.66 26.10
CA ALA A 109 4.56 -18.93 25.42
C ALA A 109 3.59 -19.99 25.94
N PHE A 110 3.42 -20.09 27.26
CA PHE A 110 2.47 -21.00 27.89
C PHE A 110 1.02 -20.73 27.46
N GLU A 111 0.59 -19.45 27.48
CA GLU A 111 -0.76 -19.07 27.04
C GLU A 111 -1.01 -19.42 25.57
N ARG A 112 -0.02 -19.18 24.70
CA ARG A 112 -0.11 -19.54 23.28
C ARG A 112 -0.25 -21.04 23.10
N ASP A 113 0.63 -21.83 23.72
CA ASP A 113 0.58 -23.30 23.61
C ASP A 113 -0.74 -23.86 24.15
N LEU A 114 -1.27 -23.27 25.22
CA LEU A 114 -2.53 -23.65 25.84
C LEU A 114 -3.74 -23.37 24.91
N ARG A 115 -3.76 -22.23 24.21
CA ARG A 115 -4.86 -21.91 23.27
C ARG A 115 -4.73 -22.61 21.93
N GLU A 116 -3.53 -22.65 21.36
CA GLU A 116 -3.30 -23.13 19.99
C GLU A 116 -3.15 -24.64 19.92
N ASN A 117 -2.38 -25.24 20.84
CA ASN A 117 -2.07 -26.67 20.81
C ASN A 117 -3.01 -27.50 21.69
N LEU A 118 -3.48 -26.94 22.81
CA LEU A 118 -4.38 -27.61 23.75
C LEU A 118 -5.85 -27.18 23.61
N PHE A 119 -6.17 -26.34 22.62
CA PHE A 119 -7.52 -25.86 22.30
C PHE A 119 -8.26 -25.29 23.52
N TYR A 120 -7.55 -24.65 24.43
CA TYR A 120 -8.14 -24.08 25.62
C TYR A 120 -9.21 -23.03 25.26
N PRO A 121 -10.43 -23.15 25.80
CA PRO A 121 -11.54 -22.30 25.37
C PRO A 121 -11.30 -20.79 25.57
N PRO A 122 -11.74 -19.93 24.63
CA PRO A 122 -11.58 -18.48 24.72
C PRO A 122 -12.39 -17.82 25.84
N ASN A 123 -13.43 -18.49 26.34
CA ASN A 123 -14.27 -18.02 27.43
C ASN A 123 -13.66 -18.26 28.82
N GLN A 124 -12.53 -18.95 28.90
CA GLN A 124 -11.86 -19.23 30.15
C GLN A 124 -10.75 -18.20 30.46
N PRO A 125 -10.41 -17.97 31.74
CA PRO A 125 -9.44 -16.95 32.13
C PRO A 125 -8.10 -17.13 31.42
N ALA A 126 -7.47 -16.04 30.99
CA ALA A 126 -6.14 -16.10 30.39
C ALA A 126 -5.07 -16.24 31.49
N THR A 127 -4.06 -17.10 31.30
CA THR A 127 -2.97 -17.31 32.28
C THR A 127 -2.09 -16.08 32.41
N VAL A 128 -2.02 -15.27 31.34
CA VAL A 128 -1.37 -13.95 31.31
C VAL A 128 -2.08 -12.88 32.16
N SER A 129 -3.24 -13.16 32.75
CA SER A 129 -3.97 -12.19 33.60
C SER A 129 -3.13 -11.66 34.75
N VAL A 130 -2.16 -12.45 35.24
CA VAL A 130 -1.25 -12.06 36.32
C VAL A 130 -0.36 -10.89 35.90
N LEU A 131 0.11 -10.90 34.66
CA LEU A 131 0.94 -9.85 34.09
C LEU A 131 0.14 -8.56 33.84
N THR A 132 -1.19 -8.68 33.70
CA THR A 132 -2.09 -7.55 33.48
C THR A 132 -2.50 -6.81 34.76
N GLN A 133 -1.96 -7.17 35.92
CA GLN A 133 -2.14 -6.37 37.14
C GLN A 133 -1.44 -5.02 37.00
N ALA A 134 -2.05 -3.93 37.47
CA ALA A 134 -1.64 -2.55 37.17
C ALA A 134 -0.12 -2.28 37.32
N GLN A 135 0.49 -2.68 38.44
CA GLN A 135 1.93 -2.45 38.67
C GLN A 135 2.82 -3.27 37.73
N SER A 136 2.49 -4.55 37.54
CA SER A 136 3.21 -5.46 36.63
C SER A 136 3.09 -5.01 35.18
N PHE A 137 1.90 -4.57 34.78
CA PHE A 137 1.62 -4.14 33.42
C PHE A 137 2.36 -2.86 33.05
N VAL A 138 2.38 -1.87 33.96
CA VAL A 138 3.16 -0.63 33.76
C VAL A 138 4.66 -0.93 33.70
N LYS A 139 5.18 -1.81 34.57
CA LYS A 139 6.57 -2.27 34.47
C LYS A 139 6.84 -2.92 33.12
N TRP A 140 5.94 -3.79 32.66
CA TRP A 140 6.08 -4.49 31.40
C TRP A 140 6.15 -3.54 30.21
N ILE A 141 5.19 -2.62 30.06
CA ILE A 141 5.20 -1.64 28.96
C ILE A 141 6.49 -0.81 28.97
N ASN A 142 6.93 -0.33 30.12
CA ASN A 142 8.16 0.47 30.22
C ASN A 142 9.41 -0.33 29.85
N MET A 143 9.47 -1.60 30.25
CA MET A 143 10.55 -2.50 29.89
C MET A 143 10.56 -2.79 28.38
N GLU A 144 9.41 -3.07 27.78
CA GLU A 144 9.28 -3.32 26.34
C GLU A 144 9.65 -2.08 25.53
N LYS A 145 9.23 -0.89 25.97
CA LYS A 145 9.65 0.38 25.38
C LYS A 145 11.16 0.53 25.41
N LYS A 146 11.79 0.31 26.57
CA LYS A 146 13.25 0.40 26.71
C LYS A 146 13.97 -0.56 25.76
N TYR A 147 13.57 -1.83 25.73
CA TYR A 147 14.21 -2.82 24.87
C TYR A 147 13.96 -2.56 23.38
N ALA A 148 12.76 -2.15 23.00
CA ALA A 148 12.44 -1.81 21.61
C ALA A 148 13.26 -0.60 21.13
N THR A 149 13.43 0.43 21.97
CA THR A 149 14.28 1.58 21.68
C THR A 149 15.76 1.18 21.50
N GLU A 150 16.31 0.39 22.44
CA GLU A 150 17.70 -0.10 22.33
C GLU A 150 17.91 -0.97 21.07
N LYS A 151 16.92 -1.80 20.72
CA LYS A 151 16.93 -2.59 19.48
C LYS A 151 16.86 -1.72 18.24
N MET A 152 16.02 -0.70 18.23
CA MET A 152 15.91 0.24 17.11
C MET A 152 17.24 0.98 16.86
N ASP A 153 17.89 1.46 17.93
CA ASP A 153 19.19 2.11 17.83
C ASP A 153 20.27 1.15 17.30
N ALA A 154 20.24 -0.12 17.73
CA ALA A 154 21.13 -1.16 17.21
C ALA A 154 20.87 -1.45 15.72
N ILE A 155 19.61 -1.49 15.28
CA ILE A 155 19.22 -1.68 13.87
C ILE A 155 19.77 -0.55 13.01
N LEU A 156 19.57 0.71 13.42
CA LEU A 156 19.98 1.88 12.63
C LEU A 156 21.50 2.10 12.59
N SER A 157 22.21 1.64 13.63
CA SER A 157 23.67 1.74 13.73
C SER A 157 24.41 0.51 13.17
N ALA A 158 23.69 -0.53 12.75
CA ALA A 158 24.31 -1.71 12.15
C ALA A 158 25.06 -1.34 10.86
N GLN A 159 26.24 -1.93 10.66
CA GLN A 159 27.06 -1.63 9.49
C GLN A 159 26.36 -1.99 8.18
N SER A 160 25.57 -3.06 8.19
CA SER A 160 24.79 -3.56 7.05
C SER A 160 23.37 -3.00 6.99
N ALA A 161 22.97 -2.08 7.88
CA ALA A 161 21.60 -1.58 7.99
C ALA A 161 20.99 -1.13 6.65
N TRP A 162 21.81 -0.55 5.78
CA TRP A 162 21.37 0.02 4.51
C TRP A 162 21.68 -0.87 3.31
N GLU A 163 22.24 -2.05 3.52
CA GLU A 163 22.46 -3.05 2.48
C GLU A 163 21.14 -3.68 2.05
N ARG A 164 21.06 -4.05 0.76
CA ARG A 164 19.86 -4.65 0.18
C ARG A 164 19.81 -6.13 0.51
N ILE A 165 18.64 -6.61 0.91
CA ILE A 165 18.43 -8.04 1.13
C ILE A 165 18.12 -8.70 -0.21
N THR A 166 18.87 -9.75 -0.55
CA THR A 166 18.66 -10.57 -1.75
C THR A 166 17.60 -11.64 -1.49
N VAL A 167 16.34 -11.24 -1.39
CA VAL A 167 15.21 -12.18 -1.34
C VAL A 167 14.56 -12.26 -2.72
N THR A 168 14.51 -13.48 -3.29
CA THR A 168 14.04 -13.78 -4.65
C THR A 168 12.60 -13.36 -4.97
N ASN A 169 11.80 -12.96 -3.97
CA ASN A 169 10.40 -12.55 -4.13
C ASN A 169 10.16 -11.03 -4.02
N VAL A 170 11.19 -10.23 -3.73
CA VAL A 170 11.01 -8.78 -3.46
C VAL A 170 12.07 -7.91 -4.17
N GLU A 171 12.71 -8.42 -5.23
CA GLU A 171 13.80 -7.72 -5.94
C GLU A 171 13.40 -6.32 -6.40
N ASP A 172 12.14 -6.14 -6.83
CA ASP A 172 11.61 -4.86 -7.30
C ASP A 172 11.47 -3.80 -6.19
N MET A 173 11.42 -4.20 -4.91
CA MET A 173 11.24 -3.27 -3.78
C MET A 173 12.55 -2.76 -3.20
N LYS A 174 13.68 -3.41 -3.51
CA LYS A 174 15.02 -3.05 -3.01
C LYS A 174 15.06 -2.84 -1.50
N VAL A 175 14.48 -3.80 -0.78
CA VAL A 175 14.35 -3.80 0.68
C VAL A 175 15.71 -3.78 1.35
N THR A 176 15.86 -2.95 2.38
CA THR A 176 17.08 -2.85 3.21
C THR A 176 16.98 -3.74 4.44
N GLU A 177 18.13 -4.12 5.01
CA GLU A 177 18.18 -4.84 6.29
C GLU A 177 17.49 -4.06 7.42
N CYS A 178 17.65 -2.73 7.45
CA CYS A 178 17.01 -1.84 8.42
C CYS A 178 15.49 -1.96 8.40
N ALA A 179 14.88 -1.92 7.20
CA ALA A 179 13.44 -1.97 7.06
C ALA A 179 12.87 -3.32 7.53
N GLU A 180 13.52 -4.42 7.14
CA GLU A 180 13.09 -5.77 7.53
C GLU A 180 13.28 -6.02 9.03
N ALA A 181 14.41 -5.60 9.60
CA ALA A 181 14.67 -5.73 11.04
C ALA A 181 13.69 -4.88 11.86
N PHE A 182 13.33 -3.69 11.37
CA PHE A 182 12.32 -2.84 12.00
C PHE A 182 10.91 -3.46 11.95
N LEU A 183 10.50 -4.02 10.81
CA LEU A 183 9.22 -4.74 10.71
C LEU A 183 9.20 -6.00 11.58
N THR A 184 10.34 -6.69 11.70
CA THR A 184 10.49 -7.81 12.64
C THR A 184 10.28 -7.34 14.08
N LEU A 185 10.89 -6.22 14.48
CA LEU A 185 10.66 -5.62 15.79
C LEU A 185 9.17 -5.33 16.03
N LEU A 186 8.49 -4.69 15.08
CA LEU A 186 7.04 -4.43 15.18
C LEU A 186 6.20 -5.70 15.23
N THR A 187 6.57 -6.75 14.49
CA THR A 187 5.88 -8.04 14.49
C THR A 187 6.04 -8.72 15.85
N THR A 188 7.25 -8.73 16.41
CA THR A 188 7.48 -9.27 17.76
C THR A 188 6.69 -8.49 18.82
N MET A 189 6.59 -7.17 18.69
CA MET A 189 5.75 -6.34 19.56
C MET A 189 4.27 -6.73 19.45
N ASN A 190 3.77 -6.92 18.22
CA ASN A 190 2.41 -7.34 17.95
C ASN A 190 2.07 -8.69 18.60
N GLU A 191 2.96 -9.67 18.49
CA GLU A 191 2.81 -10.99 19.12
C GLU A 191 2.67 -10.87 20.65
N ARG A 192 3.40 -9.92 21.28
CA ARG A 192 3.41 -9.74 22.74
C ARG A 192 2.05 -9.42 23.33
N TYR A 193 1.23 -8.65 22.62
CA TYR A 193 -0.06 -8.18 23.13
C TYR A 193 -1.28 -8.82 22.46
N SER A 194 -1.09 -9.53 21.34
CA SER A 194 -2.15 -10.13 20.53
C SER A 194 -3.15 -10.99 21.34
N HIS A 195 -2.65 -11.75 22.31
CA HIS A 195 -3.43 -12.68 23.14
C HIS A 195 -3.89 -12.09 24.48
N LEU A 196 -3.59 -10.82 24.79
CA LEU A 196 -3.99 -10.25 26.08
C LEU A 196 -5.50 -10.22 26.25
N PRO A 197 -6.06 -10.57 27.42
CA PRO A 197 -7.51 -10.75 27.57
C PRO A 197 -8.29 -9.43 27.46
N GLN A 198 -7.73 -8.33 27.95
CA GLN A 198 -8.42 -7.04 28.01
C GLN A 198 -8.07 -6.16 26.80
N PRO A 199 -9.08 -5.65 26.06
CA PRO A 199 -8.84 -4.75 24.93
C PRO A 199 -8.02 -3.51 25.30
N GLY A 200 -8.27 -2.92 26.47
CA GLY A 200 -7.52 -1.73 26.93
C GLY A 200 -6.02 -1.96 27.05
N HIS A 201 -5.58 -3.14 27.49
CA HIS A 201 -4.16 -3.49 27.54
C HIS A 201 -3.55 -3.64 26.13
N ARG A 202 -4.31 -4.20 25.18
CA ARG A 202 -3.87 -4.26 23.77
C ARG A 202 -3.72 -2.87 23.18
N LEU A 203 -4.66 -1.96 23.47
CA LEU A 203 -4.59 -0.58 23.01
C LEU A 203 -3.37 0.18 23.57
N GLN A 204 -3.00 -0.03 24.84
CA GLN A 204 -1.78 0.59 25.40
C GLN A 204 -0.49 0.09 24.71
N PHE A 205 -0.42 -1.18 24.35
CA PHE A 205 0.69 -1.71 23.55
C PHE A 205 0.66 -1.24 22.09
N LEU A 206 -0.53 -1.09 21.51
CA LEU A 206 -0.68 -0.49 20.19
C LEU A 206 -0.16 0.95 20.17
N GLU A 207 -0.46 1.76 21.19
CA GLU A 207 0.08 3.11 21.32
C GLU A 207 1.62 3.10 21.41
N LEU A 208 2.21 2.14 22.13
CA LEU A 208 3.67 1.94 22.11
C LEU A 208 4.18 1.56 20.70
N GLN A 209 3.48 0.69 19.98
CA GLN A 209 3.85 0.31 18.62
C GLN A 209 3.79 1.50 17.64
N LEU A 210 2.77 2.37 17.78
CA LEU A 210 2.65 3.61 17.01
C LEU A 210 3.74 4.62 17.38
N GLU A 211 4.08 4.74 18.67
CA GLU A 211 5.19 5.56 19.14
C GLU A 211 6.51 5.11 18.49
N LEU A 212 6.79 3.80 18.45
CA LEU A 212 8.00 3.25 17.81
C LEU A 212 8.07 3.55 16.30
N ILE A 213 6.94 3.60 15.59
CA ILE A 213 6.89 3.99 14.18
C ILE A 213 7.27 5.46 14.00
N ASP A 214 6.74 6.34 14.84
CA ASP A 214 7.10 7.76 14.78
C ASP A 214 8.56 8.00 15.17
N ASP A 215 9.03 7.31 16.21
CA ASP A 215 10.41 7.32 16.68
C ASP A 215 11.40 6.89 15.60
N TRP A 216 11.06 5.85 14.83
CA TRP A 216 11.84 5.42 13.68
C TRP A 216 11.87 6.50 12.60
N ARG A 217 10.71 7.05 12.23
CA ARG A 217 10.59 8.15 11.26
C ARG A 217 11.43 9.38 11.64
N VAL A 218 11.42 9.78 12.91
CA VAL A 218 12.21 10.91 13.42
C VAL A 218 13.71 10.62 13.32
N ARG A 219 14.15 9.41 13.67
CA ARG A 219 15.56 9.01 13.52
C ARG A 219 15.99 8.98 12.05
N LEU A 220 15.14 8.53 11.13
CA LEU A 220 15.42 8.61 9.68
C LEU A 220 15.65 10.07 9.24
N LEU A 221 14.79 10.99 9.66
CA LEU A 221 14.96 12.43 9.39
C LEU A 221 16.30 12.98 9.93
N GLN A 222 16.74 12.52 11.09
CA GLN A 222 18.04 12.92 11.64
C GLN A 222 19.22 12.43 10.80
N LEU A 223 19.11 11.24 10.21
CA LEU A 223 20.13 10.70 9.28
C LEU A 223 20.18 11.50 7.98
N LEU A 224 19.04 12.03 7.51
CA LEU A 224 18.92 12.80 6.28
C LEU A 224 19.53 14.21 6.36
N HIS A 225 19.53 14.86 7.53
CA HIS A 225 20.05 16.21 7.71
C HIS A 225 21.59 16.36 7.59
N GLN A 226 22.31 15.27 7.30
CA GLN A 226 23.73 15.34 6.97
C GLN A 226 23.87 15.80 5.51
N SER A 227 24.31 17.06 5.29
CA SER A 227 24.36 17.71 3.98
C SER A 227 24.83 16.80 2.86
N CYS A 228 23.97 16.56 1.87
CA CYS A 228 24.31 15.77 0.71
C CYS A 228 24.38 16.63 -0.56
N GLU A 229 25.53 16.62 -1.24
CA GLU A 229 25.69 17.31 -2.53
C GLU A 229 25.01 16.56 -3.69
N ASP A 230 24.84 15.24 -3.58
CA ASP A 230 24.20 14.38 -4.59
C ASP A 230 23.20 13.41 -3.95
N PRO A 231 21.91 13.81 -3.86
CA PRO A 231 20.85 12.99 -3.28
C PRO A 231 20.75 11.58 -3.86
N LEU A 232 21.02 11.42 -5.17
CA LEU A 232 20.84 10.14 -5.85
C LEU A 232 21.89 9.10 -5.47
N ASN A 233 23.11 9.54 -5.13
CA ASN A 233 24.22 8.69 -4.73
C ASN A 233 24.46 8.67 -3.20
N SER A 234 23.43 9.05 -2.44
CA SER A 234 23.49 9.22 -0.99
C SER A 234 22.78 8.09 -0.23
N LEU A 235 22.51 8.30 1.06
CA LEU A 235 21.67 7.44 1.88
C LEU A 235 20.15 7.59 1.55
N ILE A 236 19.75 8.68 0.89
CA ILE A 236 18.35 9.00 0.60
C ILE A 236 17.63 7.87 -0.14
N PRO A 237 18.16 7.25 -1.22
CA PRO A 237 17.47 6.17 -1.92
C PRO A 237 17.21 4.94 -1.03
N ASN A 238 18.16 4.60 -0.15
CA ASN A 238 18.02 3.47 0.76
C ASN A 238 16.94 3.75 1.82
N ILE A 239 16.92 4.96 2.40
CA ILE A 239 15.88 5.38 3.33
C ILE A 239 14.52 5.41 2.62
N LEU A 240 14.45 5.98 1.43
CA LEU A 240 13.22 6.09 0.64
C LEU A 240 12.63 4.70 0.32
N ASN A 241 13.45 3.75 -0.12
CA ASN A 241 12.99 2.37 -0.34
C ASN A 241 12.49 1.71 0.96
N SER A 242 13.18 1.96 2.08
CA SER A 242 12.81 1.45 3.40
C SER A 242 11.45 1.98 3.85
N VAL A 243 11.24 3.30 3.71
CA VAL A 243 9.97 3.97 4.04
C VAL A 243 8.84 3.41 3.17
N ASN A 244 9.03 3.34 1.85
CA ASN A 244 8.02 2.79 0.94
C ASN A 244 7.67 1.32 1.27
N TYR A 245 8.66 0.49 1.61
CA TYR A 245 8.40 -0.90 2.02
C TYR A 245 7.59 -0.99 3.31
N VAL A 246 8.02 -0.31 4.37
CA VAL A 246 7.31 -0.29 5.67
C VAL A 246 5.89 0.27 5.50
N LEU A 247 5.72 1.32 4.71
CA LEU A 247 4.43 1.92 4.43
C LEU A 247 3.46 0.93 3.77
N ASN A 248 3.90 0.15 2.78
CA ASN A 248 3.08 -0.89 2.16
C ASN A 248 2.68 -1.97 3.16
N VAL A 249 3.60 -2.43 4.00
CA VAL A 249 3.32 -3.43 5.03
C VAL A 249 2.33 -2.90 6.08
N LEU A 250 2.45 -1.65 6.51
CA LEU A 250 1.51 -1.04 7.46
C LEU A 250 0.10 -0.89 6.86
N MET A 251 -0.01 -0.54 5.57
CA MET A 251 -1.30 -0.50 4.88
C MET A 251 -1.94 -1.90 4.79
N GLU A 252 -1.15 -2.94 4.53
CA GLU A 252 -1.61 -4.34 4.55
C GLU A 252 -2.02 -4.80 5.95
N TRP A 253 -1.25 -4.43 6.97
CA TRP A 253 -1.57 -4.74 8.37
C TRP A 253 -2.87 -4.08 8.81
N GLY A 254 -3.10 -2.82 8.43
CA GLY A 254 -4.29 -2.05 8.79
C GLY A 254 -5.61 -2.71 8.40
N VAL A 255 -5.63 -3.54 7.35
CA VAL A 255 -6.82 -4.26 6.87
C VAL A 255 -6.97 -5.68 7.43
N THR A 256 -6.03 -6.15 8.26
CA THR A 256 -6.15 -7.46 8.90
C THR A 256 -7.19 -7.44 10.03
N VAL A 257 -7.80 -8.61 10.30
CA VAL A 257 -8.82 -8.77 11.35
C VAL A 257 -8.30 -8.28 12.71
N HIS A 258 -7.03 -8.53 13.03
CA HIS A 258 -6.42 -8.11 14.28
C HIS A 258 -6.47 -6.59 14.46
N PHE A 259 -5.94 -5.83 13.49
CA PHE A 259 -5.86 -4.38 13.58
C PHE A 259 -7.22 -3.69 13.39
N LEU A 260 -8.13 -4.27 12.59
CA LEU A 260 -9.51 -3.81 12.50
C LEU A 260 -10.26 -3.95 13.84
N GLN A 261 -10.03 -5.05 14.57
CA GLN A 261 -10.58 -5.21 15.93
C GLN A 261 -10.02 -4.17 16.90
N LEU A 262 -8.71 -3.90 16.85
CA LEU A 262 -8.12 -2.84 17.68
C LEU A 262 -8.68 -1.46 17.34
N HIS A 263 -8.85 -1.15 16.05
CA HIS A 263 -9.48 0.09 15.62
C HIS A 263 -10.89 0.24 16.21
N TYR A 264 -11.69 -0.81 16.10
CA TYR A 264 -13.03 -0.86 16.69
C TYR A 264 -13.01 -0.63 18.21
N PHE A 265 -12.09 -1.29 18.94
CA PHE A 265 -11.97 -1.07 20.39
C PHE A 265 -11.52 0.34 20.74
N LYS A 266 -10.56 0.91 19.99
CA LYS A 266 -10.09 2.29 20.17
C LYS A 266 -11.23 3.28 20.03
N LYS A 267 -11.99 3.19 18.94
CA LYS A 267 -13.16 4.05 18.68
C LYS A 267 -14.23 3.93 19.76
N ARG A 268 -14.46 2.73 20.30
CA ARG A 268 -15.40 2.54 21.41
C ARG A 268 -14.92 3.18 22.71
N CYS A 269 -13.64 3.11 23.02
CA CYS A 269 -13.06 3.81 24.17
C CYS A 269 -13.18 5.33 24.00
N GLU A 270 -12.82 5.87 22.84
CA GLU A 270 -12.94 7.30 22.55
C GLU A 270 -14.39 7.80 22.64
N ALA A 271 -15.35 7.03 22.10
CA ALA A 271 -16.77 7.36 22.22
C ALA A 271 -17.26 7.31 23.68
N ALA A 272 -16.76 6.35 24.48
CA ALA A 272 -17.10 6.25 25.90
C ALA A 272 -16.55 7.44 26.70
N ASP A 273 -15.32 7.85 26.43
CA ASP A 273 -14.70 9.01 27.07
C ASP A 273 -15.46 10.30 26.70
N GLN A 274 -15.81 10.48 25.41
CA GLN A 274 -16.61 11.61 24.94
C GLN A 274 -18.02 11.64 25.53
N ALA A 275 -18.70 10.50 25.63
CA ALA A 275 -20.02 10.39 26.24
C ALA A 275 -19.97 10.71 27.75
N THR A 276 -18.89 10.31 28.42
CA THR A 276 -18.64 10.63 29.84
C THR A 276 -18.42 12.14 30.02
N ASP A 277 -17.68 12.77 29.12
CA ASP A 277 -17.42 14.22 29.15
C ASP A 277 -18.68 15.06 28.82
N LEU A 278 -19.58 14.56 27.97
CA LEU A 278 -20.79 15.27 27.54
C LEU A 278 -22.06 14.89 28.32
N GLY A 279 -22.02 13.87 29.17
CA GLY A 279 -23.16 13.40 29.98
C GLY A 279 -24.36 12.91 29.16
N LEU A 280 -24.13 12.35 27.97
CA LEU A 280 -25.16 11.84 27.06
C LEU A 280 -25.26 10.31 27.10
N ASP A 281 -26.48 9.77 26.93
CA ASP A 281 -26.72 8.33 26.77
C ASP A 281 -26.18 7.83 25.42
N PHE A 282 -25.47 6.70 25.45
CA PHE A 282 -24.83 6.05 24.31
C PHE A 282 -25.83 5.79 23.15
N LEU A 283 -25.60 6.39 21.98
CA LEU A 283 -26.24 5.97 20.73
C LEU A 283 -25.26 5.06 19.97
N GLU A 284 -25.63 3.79 19.80
CA GLU A 284 -24.83 2.72 19.19
C GLU A 284 -24.50 2.92 17.69
N ASP A 285 -24.99 3.99 17.05
CA ASP A 285 -25.20 4.02 15.60
C ASP A 285 -24.20 4.89 14.80
N SER A 286 -23.04 5.24 15.37
CA SER A 286 -22.02 6.05 14.67
C SER A 286 -20.79 5.27 14.18
N ALA A 287 -20.88 3.93 14.07
CA ALA A 287 -19.73 3.07 13.81
C ALA A 287 -19.51 2.67 12.33
N GLU A 288 -19.96 3.48 11.38
CA GLU A 288 -19.51 3.38 9.98
C GLU A 288 -18.45 4.46 9.70
N GLU A 289 -17.31 4.37 10.37
CA GLU A 289 -16.11 5.10 9.95
C GLU A 289 -15.09 4.11 9.38
N SER A 290 -14.83 4.25 8.09
CA SER A 290 -13.76 3.55 7.38
C SER A 290 -12.40 4.08 7.85
N GLY A 291 -11.51 3.20 8.30
CA GLY A 291 -10.16 3.58 8.70
C GLY A 291 -9.35 2.43 9.29
N THR A 292 -8.10 2.71 9.63
CA THR A 292 -7.20 1.78 10.30
C THR A 292 -6.51 2.44 11.50
N VAL A 293 -5.91 1.64 12.39
CA VAL A 293 -5.12 2.20 13.50
C VAL A 293 -3.83 2.91 13.06
N PHE A 294 -3.40 2.70 11.82
CA PHE A 294 -2.12 3.21 11.29
C PHE A 294 -2.28 4.48 10.43
N ASP A 295 -3.48 5.01 10.24
CA ASP A 295 -3.75 6.07 9.26
C ASP A 295 -2.85 7.31 9.44
N ASP A 296 -2.67 7.77 10.68
CA ASP A 296 -1.81 8.91 11.00
C ASP A 296 -0.32 8.61 10.72
N ALA A 297 0.16 7.44 11.14
CA ALA A 297 1.53 7.01 10.90
C ALA A 297 1.83 6.85 9.40
N VAL A 298 0.90 6.23 8.66
CA VAL A 298 0.96 6.10 7.20
C VAL A 298 0.95 7.48 6.54
N ALA A 299 0.14 8.43 7.02
CA ALA A 299 0.12 9.78 6.48
C ALA A 299 1.47 10.51 6.66
N LEU A 300 2.11 10.37 7.82
CA LEU A 300 3.42 10.95 8.08
C LEU A 300 4.54 10.31 7.24
N LEU A 301 4.54 8.98 7.12
CA LEU A 301 5.50 8.26 6.27
C LEU A 301 5.31 8.60 4.78
N LYS A 302 4.07 8.73 4.30
CA LYS A 302 3.77 9.16 2.91
C LYS A 302 4.31 10.56 2.60
N ARG A 303 4.23 11.48 3.56
CA ARG A 303 4.81 12.82 3.40
C ARG A 303 6.33 12.75 3.27
N LEU A 304 6.99 11.98 4.13
CA LEU A 304 8.44 11.75 4.05
C LEU A 304 8.83 11.10 2.71
N GLU A 305 8.13 10.05 2.28
CA GLU A 305 8.36 9.40 0.98
C GLU A 305 8.29 10.41 -0.17
N LYS A 306 7.24 11.25 -0.17
CA LYS A 306 7.04 12.27 -1.19
C LYS A 306 8.17 13.30 -1.19
N GLU A 307 8.55 13.83 -0.03
CA GLU A 307 9.61 14.84 0.10
C GLU A 307 10.95 14.34 -0.45
N LEU A 308 11.35 13.11 -0.08
CA LEU A 308 12.61 12.51 -0.56
C LEU A 308 12.58 12.18 -2.05
N LEU A 309 11.43 11.74 -2.56
CA LEU A 309 11.24 11.45 -3.97
C LEU A 309 11.33 12.72 -4.83
N GLU A 310 10.73 13.81 -4.35
CA GLU A 310 10.82 15.14 -4.97
C GLU A 310 12.26 15.64 -4.96
N GLU A 311 12.99 15.51 -3.84
CA GLU A 311 14.39 15.91 -3.73
C GLU A 311 15.30 15.19 -4.76
N ILE A 312 15.17 13.86 -4.89
CA ILE A 312 15.91 13.10 -5.91
C ILE A 312 15.54 13.57 -7.32
N SER A 313 14.24 13.72 -7.59
CA SER A 313 13.73 14.08 -8.93
C SER A 313 14.20 15.49 -9.33
N ASP A 314 14.16 16.44 -8.41
CA ASP A 314 14.56 17.83 -8.61
C ASP A 314 16.06 17.94 -8.84
N SER A 315 16.87 17.20 -8.07
CA SER A 315 18.32 17.18 -8.25
C SER A 315 18.71 16.65 -9.64
N VAL A 316 18.14 15.51 -10.04
CA VAL A 316 18.39 14.93 -11.39
C VAL A 316 17.94 15.89 -12.49
N ALA A 317 16.75 16.47 -12.37
CA ALA A 317 16.25 17.43 -13.34
C ALA A 317 17.15 18.68 -13.40
N LEU A 318 17.64 19.18 -12.27
CA LEU A 318 18.53 20.34 -12.20
C LEU A 318 19.86 20.10 -12.93
N GLU A 319 20.47 18.92 -12.76
CA GLU A 319 21.70 18.56 -13.45
C GLU A 319 21.49 18.51 -14.97
N VAL A 320 20.43 17.86 -15.44
CA VAL A 320 20.09 17.79 -16.88
C VAL A 320 19.82 19.19 -17.43
N LYS A 321 19.05 20.02 -16.71
CA LYS A 321 18.80 21.43 -17.05
C LYS A 321 20.11 22.21 -17.14
N ALA A 322 21.07 21.99 -16.25
CA ALA A 322 22.37 22.65 -16.31
C ALA A 322 23.18 22.26 -17.56
N ARG A 323 23.14 20.98 -17.95
CA ARG A 323 23.79 20.48 -19.18
C ARG A 323 23.11 20.93 -20.47
N SER A 324 21.83 21.29 -20.43
CA SER A 324 21.08 21.78 -21.59
C SER A 324 21.47 23.18 -22.10
N ARG A 325 22.24 23.95 -21.33
CA ARG A 325 22.50 25.38 -21.61
C ARG A 325 22.97 25.66 -23.05
N PRO A 326 23.93 24.92 -23.63
CA PRO A 326 24.37 25.15 -25.01
C PRO A 326 23.24 24.90 -26.02
N TYR A 327 22.49 23.82 -25.84
CA TYR A 327 21.37 23.42 -26.70
C TYR A 327 20.27 24.49 -26.79
N ARG A 328 19.97 25.15 -25.67
CA ARG A 328 18.94 26.21 -25.61
C ARG A 328 19.28 27.45 -26.43
N THR A 329 20.56 27.69 -26.68
CA THR A 329 21.07 28.90 -27.37
C THR A 329 21.47 28.65 -28.82
N ASP A 330 21.17 27.47 -29.37
CA ASP A 330 21.48 27.17 -30.75
C ASP A 330 20.71 28.06 -31.72
N LYS A 331 21.32 28.30 -32.88
CA LYS A 331 20.74 29.18 -33.91
C LYS A 331 19.75 28.42 -34.79
N TRP A 332 18.63 28.02 -34.21
CA TRP A 332 17.56 27.24 -34.86
C TRP A 332 17.07 27.87 -36.17
N PHE A 333 17.01 29.20 -36.26
CA PHE A 333 16.62 29.94 -37.46
C PHE A 333 17.63 29.88 -38.62
N THR A 334 18.86 29.39 -38.39
CA THR A 334 19.92 29.27 -39.41
C THR A 334 20.24 27.84 -39.82
N MET A 335 19.51 26.85 -39.27
CA MET A 335 19.75 25.45 -39.58
C MET A 335 19.44 25.13 -41.05
N GLN A 336 20.20 24.20 -41.62
CA GLN A 336 20.06 23.79 -43.02
C GLN A 336 18.74 23.07 -43.24
N ASN A 337 18.16 23.23 -44.43
CA ASN A 337 16.87 22.65 -44.79
C ASN A 337 17.04 21.18 -45.23
N ASP A 338 15.99 20.37 -45.11
CA ASP A 338 15.96 18.94 -45.46
C ASP A 338 16.38 18.61 -46.90
N LYS A 339 16.34 19.60 -47.80
CA LYS A 339 16.80 19.45 -49.18
C LYS A 339 18.33 19.40 -49.31
N GLU A 340 19.05 19.82 -48.27
CA GLU A 340 20.52 19.97 -48.26
C GLU A 340 21.22 18.90 -47.41
N VAL A 341 20.49 18.18 -46.56
CA VAL A 341 21.04 17.18 -45.62
C VAL A 341 20.49 15.78 -45.94
N ALA A 342 21.37 14.83 -46.23
CA ALA A 342 20.97 13.46 -46.61
C ALA A 342 20.46 12.61 -45.42
N TYR A 343 20.87 12.92 -44.19
CA TYR A 343 20.43 12.27 -42.96
C TYR A 343 20.63 13.22 -41.76
N LEU A 344 19.63 13.29 -40.87
CA LEU A 344 19.74 14.05 -39.63
C LEU A 344 20.50 13.26 -38.58
N SER A 345 21.26 13.96 -37.74
CA SER A 345 21.88 13.42 -36.53
C SER A 345 21.44 14.24 -35.34
N VAL A 346 21.71 13.74 -34.13
CA VAL A 346 21.49 14.53 -32.90
C VAL A 346 22.28 15.83 -32.97
N THR A 347 21.66 16.93 -32.52
CA THR A 347 22.33 18.23 -32.45
C THR A 347 23.52 18.14 -31.45
N PRO A 348 24.76 18.46 -31.87
CA PRO A 348 25.95 18.25 -31.04
C PRO A 348 25.92 18.93 -29.66
N SER A 349 25.30 20.09 -29.56
CA SER A 349 25.11 20.84 -28.31
C SER A 349 24.21 20.13 -27.29
N GLY A 350 23.30 19.27 -27.78
CA GLY A 350 22.35 18.50 -26.98
C GLY A 350 22.87 17.14 -26.50
N CYS A 351 23.94 16.62 -27.10
CA CYS A 351 24.49 15.30 -26.75
C CYS A 351 24.78 15.17 -25.25
N VAL A 352 25.45 16.17 -24.66
CA VAL A 352 25.82 16.15 -23.23
C VAL A 352 24.59 16.09 -22.33
N MET A 353 23.50 16.76 -22.70
CA MET A 353 22.24 16.72 -21.95
C MET A 353 21.58 15.34 -22.04
N PHE A 354 21.52 14.75 -23.24
CA PHE A 354 20.90 13.44 -23.45
C PHE A 354 21.70 12.30 -22.80
N GLU A 355 23.03 12.36 -22.87
CA GLU A 355 23.92 11.41 -22.19
C GLU A 355 23.76 11.49 -20.66
N GLU A 356 23.74 12.71 -20.09
CA GLU A 356 23.51 12.91 -18.65
C GLU A 356 22.15 12.34 -18.24
N LEU A 357 21.08 12.66 -18.98
CA LEU A 357 19.73 12.15 -18.68
C LEU A 357 19.68 10.62 -18.72
N GLY A 358 20.25 9.99 -19.75
CA GLY A 358 20.32 8.54 -19.85
C GLY A 358 21.07 7.90 -18.68
N SER A 359 22.21 8.48 -18.30
CA SER A 359 23.01 8.03 -17.16
C SER A 359 22.23 8.13 -15.84
N ARG A 360 21.59 9.27 -15.57
CA ARG A 360 20.84 9.48 -14.32
C ARG A 360 19.59 8.62 -14.24
N LEU A 361 18.85 8.42 -15.33
CA LEU A 361 17.72 7.49 -15.37
C LEU A 361 18.16 6.06 -15.06
N HIS A 362 19.31 5.63 -15.58
CA HIS A 362 19.86 4.32 -15.27
C HIS A 362 20.21 4.18 -13.78
N VAL A 363 20.90 5.17 -13.20
CA VAL A 363 21.22 5.16 -11.76
C VAL A 363 19.95 5.15 -10.91
N MET A 364 18.94 5.97 -11.24
CA MET A 364 17.63 5.96 -10.57
C MET A 364 16.99 4.56 -10.62
N ASN A 365 17.01 3.91 -11.78
CA ASN A 365 16.50 2.55 -11.94
C ASN A 365 17.31 1.51 -11.15
N GLU A 366 18.60 1.74 -10.90
CA GLU A 366 19.46 0.87 -10.09
C GLU A 366 19.30 1.08 -8.58
N VAL A 367 18.93 2.28 -8.12
CA VAL A 367 18.83 2.59 -6.67
C VAL A 367 17.41 2.61 -6.10
N LEU A 368 16.39 2.99 -6.87
CA LEU A 368 15.00 3.09 -6.39
C LEU A 368 14.17 1.83 -6.66
N SER A 369 13.24 1.50 -5.78
CA SER A 369 12.23 0.46 -6.05
C SER A 369 11.45 0.77 -7.33
N LEU A 370 10.91 -0.24 -8.01
CA LEU A 370 10.17 -0.05 -9.27
C LEU A 370 9.00 0.96 -9.15
N PRO A 371 8.17 0.94 -8.08
CA PRO A 371 7.13 1.95 -7.90
C PRO A 371 7.70 3.37 -7.75
N LEU A 372 8.76 3.53 -6.96
CA LEU A 372 9.39 4.84 -6.72
C LEU A 372 10.10 5.36 -7.96
N PHE A 373 10.86 4.51 -8.65
CA PHE A 373 11.49 4.83 -9.94
C PHE A 373 10.45 5.33 -10.94
N ASN A 374 9.31 4.62 -11.04
CA ASN A 374 8.24 5.00 -11.95
C ASN A 374 7.64 6.38 -11.66
N GLN A 375 7.54 6.76 -10.39
CA GLN A 375 7.09 8.10 -10.03
C GLN A 375 8.21 9.13 -10.30
N ALA A 376 9.45 8.82 -9.93
CA ALA A 376 10.58 9.73 -10.06
C ALA A 376 10.87 10.11 -11.51
N TRP A 377 10.95 9.15 -12.44
CA TRP A 377 11.25 9.48 -13.84
C TRP A 377 10.09 10.27 -14.49
N ARG A 378 8.85 10.07 -14.06
CA ARG A 378 7.69 10.87 -14.52
C ARG A 378 7.78 12.31 -14.05
N ASN A 379 8.21 12.53 -12.80
CA ASN A 379 8.49 13.87 -12.28
C ASN A 379 9.59 14.55 -13.11
N VAL A 380 10.70 13.84 -13.38
CA VAL A 380 11.78 14.35 -14.23
C VAL A 380 11.26 14.67 -15.64
N ALA A 381 10.47 13.79 -16.26
CA ALA A 381 9.89 14.00 -17.59
C ALA A 381 9.01 15.26 -17.63
N SER A 382 8.10 15.41 -16.67
CA SER A 382 7.23 16.59 -16.57
C SER A 382 8.03 17.89 -16.39
N GLN A 383 9.09 17.86 -15.59
CA GLN A 383 9.96 19.03 -15.39
C GLN A 383 10.74 19.39 -16.66
N LEU A 384 11.22 18.38 -17.40
CA LEU A 384 11.95 18.59 -18.65
C LEU A 384 11.04 19.04 -19.79
N ASP A 385 9.80 18.53 -19.86
CA ASP A 385 8.79 18.97 -20.83
C ASP A 385 8.53 20.47 -20.68
N GLN A 386 8.23 20.93 -19.46
CA GLN A 386 8.03 22.34 -19.17
C GLN A 386 9.29 23.17 -19.44
N TYR A 387 10.44 22.70 -18.96
CA TYR A 387 11.69 23.47 -19.04
C TYR A 387 12.20 23.65 -20.47
N LEU A 388 12.13 22.61 -21.31
CA LEU A 388 12.54 22.70 -22.70
C LEU A 388 11.50 23.46 -23.54
N PHE A 389 10.21 23.33 -23.21
CA PHE A 389 9.17 24.15 -23.83
C PHE A 389 9.45 25.65 -23.61
N GLU A 390 9.65 26.06 -22.36
CA GLU A 390 9.97 27.46 -22.05
C GLU A 390 11.34 27.86 -22.61
N GLY A 391 12.39 27.12 -22.26
CA GLY A 391 13.77 27.52 -22.51
C GLY A 391 14.32 27.27 -23.91
N VAL A 392 13.63 26.48 -24.75
CA VAL A 392 13.99 26.25 -26.15
C VAL A 392 12.92 26.83 -27.08
N ILE A 393 11.67 26.44 -26.90
CA ILE A 393 10.62 26.70 -27.90
C ILE A 393 10.16 28.16 -27.83
N LEU A 394 9.87 28.67 -26.63
CA LEU A 394 9.37 30.04 -26.49
C LEU A 394 10.48 31.11 -26.61
N GLU A 395 11.74 30.74 -26.37
CA GLU A 395 12.88 31.66 -26.40
C GLU A 395 13.60 31.73 -27.77
N ASN A 396 13.23 30.90 -28.74
CA ASN A 396 13.90 30.84 -30.05
C ASN A 396 12.95 31.04 -31.22
N GLN A 397 13.56 31.34 -32.38
CA GLN A 397 12.88 31.37 -33.68
C GLN A 397 13.37 30.20 -34.53
N PHE A 398 12.46 29.58 -35.28
CA PHE A 398 12.71 28.36 -36.04
C PHE A 398 12.45 28.57 -37.53
N ASN A 399 13.43 28.22 -38.36
CA ASN A 399 13.19 28.02 -39.78
C ASN A 399 12.74 26.57 -40.03
N ALA A 400 12.36 26.23 -41.26
CA ALA A 400 11.91 24.88 -41.60
C ALA A 400 12.91 23.77 -41.19
N GLY A 401 14.21 23.99 -41.41
CA GLY A 401 15.25 23.03 -41.02
C GLY A 401 15.38 22.87 -39.49
N GLY A 402 15.34 23.98 -38.75
CA GLY A 402 15.39 23.99 -37.29
C GLY A 402 14.18 23.32 -36.64
N SER A 403 12.98 23.54 -37.19
CA SER A 403 11.76 22.86 -36.73
C SER A 403 11.86 21.33 -36.91
N ILE A 404 12.47 20.88 -38.00
CA ILE A 404 12.64 19.46 -38.30
C ILE A 404 13.76 18.85 -37.45
N GLN A 405 14.87 19.56 -37.26
CA GLN A 405 15.97 19.15 -36.37
C GLN A 405 15.48 19.03 -34.92
N LEU A 406 14.72 20.00 -34.41
CA LEU A 406 14.13 19.92 -33.07
C LEU A 406 13.24 18.68 -32.95
N LYS A 407 12.35 18.45 -33.93
CA LYS A 407 11.52 17.25 -33.96
C LYS A 407 12.35 15.96 -33.97
N TYR A 408 13.45 15.93 -34.71
CA TYR A 408 14.37 14.80 -34.73
C TYR A 408 15.00 14.57 -33.35
N ASP A 409 15.56 15.60 -32.72
CA ASP A 409 16.17 15.51 -31.40
C ASP A 409 15.19 14.97 -30.35
N ILE A 410 13.97 15.52 -30.31
CA ILE A 410 12.94 15.09 -29.36
C ILE A 410 12.46 13.66 -29.63
N THR A 411 12.08 13.34 -30.87
CA THR A 411 11.45 12.04 -31.19
C THR A 411 12.43 10.89 -31.33
N ARG A 412 13.68 11.16 -31.70
CA ARG A 412 14.70 10.13 -31.94
C ARG A 412 15.77 10.03 -30.85
N ASN A 413 15.85 11.01 -29.94
CA ASN A 413 16.81 10.96 -28.84
C ASN A 413 16.11 11.10 -27.48
N LEU A 414 15.37 12.18 -27.21
CA LEU A 414 14.74 12.38 -25.90
C LEU A 414 13.74 11.26 -25.55
N PHE A 415 12.74 11.02 -26.40
CA PHE A 415 11.70 10.02 -26.11
C PHE A 415 12.24 8.59 -25.97
N PRO A 416 13.16 8.12 -26.83
CA PRO A 416 13.76 6.80 -26.66
C PRO A 416 14.49 6.56 -25.34
N LEU A 417 15.03 7.60 -24.67
CA LEU A 417 15.64 7.45 -23.34
C LEU A 417 14.63 6.97 -22.30
N PHE A 418 13.37 7.41 -22.41
CA PHE A 418 12.27 6.93 -21.57
C PHE A 418 11.61 5.67 -22.14
N GLY A 419 11.80 5.38 -23.43
CA GLY A 419 11.29 4.18 -24.10
C GLY A 419 11.79 2.86 -23.51
N LEU A 420 12.88 2.89 -22.73
CA LEU A 420 13.36 1.75 -21.94
C LEU A 420 12.44 1.41 -20.75
N TYR A 421 11.63 2.36 -20.29
CA TYR A 421 10.85 2.28 -19.05
C TYR A 421 9.34 2.44 -19.28
N THR A 422 8.91 2.95 -20.45
CA THR A 422 7.51 3.09 -20.83
C THR A 422 7.30 2.83 -22.31
N ASN A 423 6.17 2.21 -22.65
CA ASN A 423 5.79 1.94 -24.05
C ASN A 423 5.31 3.19 -24.80
N LYS A 424 5.04 4.31 -24.10
CA LYS A 424 4.51 5.56 -24.67
C LYS A 424 5.22 6.79 -24.10
N PRO A 425 6.53 6.96 -24.31
CA PRO A 425 7.30 8.07 -23.75
C PRO A 425 6.74 9.45 -24.15
N GLU A 426 6.23 9.59 -25.36
CA GLU A 426 5.67 10.84 -25.90
C GLU A 426 4.46 11.37 -25.13
N SER A 427 3.77 10.53 -24.35
CA SER A 427 2.63 10.95 -23.53
C SER A 427 3.02 11.74 -22.28
N TYR A 428 4.30 11.67 -21.88
CA TYR A 428 4.86 12.40 -20.73
C TYR A 428 5.50 13.72 -21.14
N PHE A 429 5.50 14.03 -22.44
CA PHE A 429 6.02 15.26 -23.01
C PHE A 429 4.99 15.97 -23.89
N PRO A 430 3.78 16.26 -23.38
CA PRO A 430 2.72 16.85 -24.17
C PRO A 430 3.12 18.20 -24.79
N LEU A 431 3.82 19.07 -24.05
CA LEU A 431 4.16 20.42 -24.53
C LEU A 431 5.16 20.36 -25.67
N LEU A 432 6.23 19.57 -25.52
CA LEU A 432 7.23 19.39 -26.57
C LEU A 432 6.66 18.68 -27.79
N ARG A 433 5.82 17.66 -27.59
CA ARG A 433 5.19 16.91 -28.68
C ARG A 433 4.27 17.80 -29.52
N GLU A 434 3.38 18.54 -28.86
CA GLU A 434 2.43 19.44 -29.54
C GLU A 434 3.16 20.62 -30.17
N SER A 435 4.20 21.15 -29.53
CA SER A 435 5.01 22.21 -30.13
C SER A 435 5.75 21.75 -31.39
N CYS A 436 6.32 20.53 -31.38
CA CYS A 436 6.92 19.93 -32.57
C CYS A 436 5.90 19.73 -33.69
N LEU A 437 4.64 19.43 -33.35
CA LEU A 437 3.55 19.33 -34.32
C LEU A 437 3.29 20.70 -34.96
N LEU A 438 3.05 21.74 -34.15
CA LEU A 438 2.76 23.11 -34.61
C LEU A 438 3.89 23.71 -35.46
N LEU A 439 5.14 23.58 -35.01
CA LEU A 439 6.32 24.08 -35.72
C LEU A 439 6.53 23.43 -37.10
N ASN A 440 6.01 22.23 -37.32
CA ASN A 440 6.18 21.48 -38.57
C ASN A 440 4.90 21.43 -39.43
N MET A 441 3.86 22.20 -39.08
CA MET A 441 2.66 22.31 -39.90
C MET A 441 2.93 23.05 -41.22
N LEU A 442 2.07 22.81 -42.22
CA LEU A 442 2.10 23.55 -43.48
C LEU A 442 1.69 25.00 -43.26
N LEU A 443 2.37 25.95 -43.92
CA LEU A 443 2.15 27.39 -43.74
C LEU A 443 0.68 27.79 -43.92
N GLY A 444 0.00 27.26 -44.95
CA GLY A 444 -1.42 27.56 -45.16
C GLY A 444 -2.32 27.14 -43.98
N SER A 445 -2.04 25.98 -43.37
CA SER A 445 -2.75 25.52 -42.17
C SER A 445 -2.42 26.37 -40.95
N VAL A 446 -1.17 26.82 -40.83
CA VAL A 446 -0.74 27.74 -39.76
C VAL A 446 -1.47 29.08 -39.84
N MET A 447 -1.59 29.67 -41.03
CA MET A 447 -2.29 30.95 -41.21
C MET A 447 -3.77 30.88 -40.79
N LEU A 448 -4.47 29.82 -41.22
CA LEU A 448 -5.87 29.59 -40.83
C LEU A 448 -6.02 29.38 -39.32
N LEU A 449 -5.10 28.60 -38.73
CA LEU A 449 -5.11 28.36 -37.30
C LEU A 449 -4.86 29.65 -36.51
N MET A 450 -3.90 30.48 -36.94
CA MET A 450 -3.61 31.77 -36.29
C MET A 450 -4.79 32.75 -36.36
N GLU A 451 -5.50 32.84 -37.49
CA GLU A 451 -6.68 33.71 -37.62
C GLU A 451 -7.75 33.38 -36.56
N VAL A 452 -7.95 32.09 -36.28
CA VAL A 452 -8.88 31.65 -35.23
C VAL A 452 -8.33 31.90 -33.83
N LEU A 453 -7.04 31.63 -33.61
CA LEU A 453 -6.39 31.80 -32.30
C LEU A 453 -6.22 33.26 -31.87
N GLU A 454 -6.16 34.20 -32.82
CA GLU A 454 -6.12 35.64 -32.54
C GLU A 454 -7.50 36.25 -32.28
N GLY A 455 -8.57 35.47 -32.47
CA GLY A 455 -9.94 35.86 -32.12
C GLY A 455 -10.22 35.75 -30.61
N ASP A 456 -11.28 36.42 -30.16
CA ASP A 456 -11.69 36.46 -28.74
C ASP A 456 -12.42 35.18 -28.25
N ASN A 457 -12.66 34.19 -29.12
CA ASN A 457 -13.42 32.98 -28.77
C ASN A 457 -12.50 31.82 -28.36
N GLU A 458 -12.27 31.69 -27.05
CA GLU A 458 -11.38 30.66 -26.48
C GLU A 458 -11.89 29.22 -26.67
N GLU A 459 -13.22 29.00 -26.69
CA GLU A 459 -13.79 27.66 -26.92
C GLU A 459 -13.55 27.20 -28.36
N ALA A 460 -13.81 28.07 -29.33
CA ALA A 460 -13.52 27.79 -30.74
C ALA A 460 -12.02 27.57 -30.97
N ALA A 461 -11.15 28.33 -30.29
CA ALA A 461 -9.71 28.14 -30.34
C ALA A 461 -9.28 26.76 -29.83
N LYS A 462 -9.88 26.27 -28.74
CA LYS A 462 -9.62 24.93 -28.20
C LYS A 462 -10.11 23.81 -29.13
N GLU A 463 -11.28 23.97 -29.74
CA GLU A 463 -11.82 22.99 -30.70
C GLU A 463 -10.91 22.84 -31.92
N VAL A 464 -10.50 23.96 -32.54
CA VAL A 464 -9.64 23.92 -33.73
C VAL A 464 -8.24 23.39 -33.40
N LEU A 465 -7.73 23.64 -32.19
CA LEU A 465 -6.48 23.01 -31.72
C LEU A 465 -6.64 21.49 -31.55
N ALA A 466 -7.75 21.04 -30.98
CA ALA A 466 -8.04 19.62 -30.84
C ALA A 466 -8.12 18.91 -32.21
N ASP A 467 -8.69 19.57 -33.22
CA ASP A 467 -8.79 19.05 -34.60
C ASP A 467 -7.42 18.80 -35.24
N VAL A 468 -6.39 19.58 -34.87
CA VAL A 468 -5.01 19.39 -35.33
C VAL A 468 -4.17 18.52 -34.38
N GLY A 469 -4.77 17.98 -33.32
CA GLY A 469 -4.13 17.06 -32.37
C GLY A 469 -3.36 17.74 -31.25
N VAL A 470 -3.71 18.99 -30.91
CA VAL A 470 -3.19 19.76 -29.79
C VAL A 470 -4.24 19.81 -28.68
N PHE A 471 -3.96 19.16 -27.54
CA PHE A 471 -4.92 19.00 -26.45
C PHE A 471 -4.42 19.63 -25.14
N SER A 472 -3.11 19.84 -25.00
CA SER A 472 -2.46 20.17 -23.73
C SER A 472 -2.01 21.63 -23.69
N LEU A 473 -1.54 22.18 -24.82
CA LEU A 473 -1.16 23.57 -24.94
C LEU A 473 -2.40 24.48 -24.89
N PRO A 474 -2.41 25.52 -24.03
CA PRO A 474 -3.45 26.52 -24.09
C PRO A 474 -3.35 27.35 -25.38
N PRO A 475 -4.47 27.94 -25.87
CA PRO A 475 -4.50 28.71 -27.11
C PRO A 475 -3.43 29.80 -27.21
N SER A 476 -3.17 30.51 -26.11
CA SER A 476 -2.15 31.56 -26.02
C SER A 476 -0.74 31.01 -26.25
N SER A 477 -0.40 29.87 -25.63
CA SER A 477 0.89 29.21 -25.81
C SER A 477 1.04 28.64 -27.22
N ALA A 478 -0.01 28.01 -27.78
CA ALA A 478 0.00 27.53 -29.15
C ALA A 478 0.26 28.66 -30.15
N LEU A 479 -0.35 29.83 -29.94
CA LEU A 479 -0.11 31.02 -30.76
C LEU A 479 1.35 31.49 -30.67
N LEU A 480 1.97 31.48 -29.48
CA LEU A 480 3.39 31.80 -29.32
C LEU A 480 4.29 30.83 -30.10
N VAL A 481 3.99 29.52 -30.04
CA VAL A 481 4.74 28.51 -30.80
C VAL A 481 4.63 28.74 -32.31
N LEU A 482 3.44 29.08 -32.82
CA LEU A 482 3.25 29.40 -34.24
C LEU A 482 4.02 30.66 -34.65
N LYS A 483 4.03 31.70 -33.79
CA LYS A 483 4.78 32.94 -33.98
C LYS A 483 6.30 32.76 -33.85
N ALA A 484 6.77 31.65 -33.30
CA ALA A 484 8.19 31.29 -33.27
C ALA A 484 8.72 30.85 -34.65
N ARG A 485 7.86 30.68 -35.65
CA ARG A 485 8.30 30.29 -37.00
C ARG A 485 8.74 31.51 -37.80
N THR A 486 9.89 31.43 -38.45
CA THR A 486 10.42 32.54 -39.26
C THR A 486 9.58 32.85 -40.49
N ASP A 487 8.89 31.86 -41.06
CA ASP A 487 8.01 32.05 -42.23
C ASP A 487 6.68 32.74 -41.89
N VAL A 488 6.33 32.77 -40.59
CA VAL A 488 5.23 33.54 -40.03
C VAL A 488 5.71 34.94 -39.64
N ALA A 489 6.85 35.06 -38.96
CA ALA A 489 7.39 36.35 -38.49
C ALA A 489 7.84 37.31 -39.61
N MET A 490 8.00 36.82 -40.84
CA MET A 490 8.38 37.61 -42.02
C MET A 490 7.18 38.17 -42.82
N GLN A 491 5.94 37.89 -42.40
CA GLN A 491 4.71 38.46 -42.95
C GLN A 491 4.15 39.51 -41.98
#